data_AF-A0A376TRD7-F1
#
_entry.id   AF-A0A376TRD7-F1
#
_cell.length_a   1.000
_cell.length_b   1.000
_cell.length_c   1.000
_cell.angle_alpha   90.00
_cell.angle_beta   90.00
_cell.angle_gamma   90.00
#
_symmetry.space_group_name_H-M   'P 1'
#
loop_
_entity.id
_entity.type
_entity.pdbx_description
1 polymer ?
#
loop_
_entity_poly.entity_id
_entity_poly.type
_entity_poly.pdbx_seq_one_letter_code
_entity_poly.pdbx_strand_id
1 'polypeptide(L)'
;MGVRVDSFPALKMSPPEACVAFDEIIPQATSRFDFNTQTLHLSFPQAAMMMTARGTVDPSRWDEGIPALLLDYSFSGSNGRNEGTGSSSDSTSDSYYLNLRSGLNVGPWRLRNNSIWNRTDGKNQWDNVGTSLNRAIIPLKSQITLGDTATPGEIFDSVQMRGALLASDDEMLPDSQRGFAPVVRGIAKSNAEVSIEQNGYVIYRTFVQPGAFEINDLYATSGSGDLTVIIKEADGSEQRFIQPFSAGGDFPA
;
A
#
# COMPACT_ATOMS: atom_id res chain seq x y z
N MET A 1 -13.72 21.60 -3.34
CA MET A 1 -12.83 22.37 -2.44
C MET A 1 -12.02 21.48 -1.48
N GLY A 2 -12.21 20.16 -1.45
CA GLY A 2 -11.33 19.26 -0.68
C GLY A 2 -11.47 19.35 0.84
N VAL A 3 -12.48 20.03 1.38
CA VAL A 3 -12.74 20.11 2.84
C VAL A 3 -13.38 18.81 3.34
N ARG A 4 -12.95 18.30 4.50
CA ARG A 4 -13.52 17.11 5.17
C ARG A 4 -14.81 17.46 5.90
N VAL A 5 -15.90 17.62 5.16
CA VAL A 5 -17.23 17.99 5.71
C VAL A 5 -17.69 17.01 6.79
N ASP A 6 -17.42 15.71 6.62
CA ASP A 6 -17.81 14.67 7.59
C ASP A 6 -17.16 14.80 8.97
N SER A 7 -16.04 15.52 9.07
CA SER A 7 -15.34 15.75 10.33
C SER A 7 -15.93 16.89 11.16
N PHE A 8 -16.90 17.64 10.62
CA PHE A 8 -17.55 18.77 11.29
C PHE A 8 -19.07 18.57 11.36
N PRO A 9 -19.60 18.17 12.53
CA PRO A 9 -21.04 17.87 12.68
C PRO A 9 -21.97 19.01 12.25
N ALA A 10 -21.60 20.26 12.53
CA ALA A 10 -22.38 21.45 12.15
C ALA A 10 -22.48 21.62 10.62
N LEU A 11 -21.42 21.28 9.87
CA LEU A 11 -21.45 21.28 8.41
C LEU A 11 -22.26 20.09 7.86
N LYS A 12 -22.12 18.92 8.48
CA LYS A 12 -22.84 17.70 8.07
C LYS A 12 -24.36 17.80 8.25
N MET A 13 -24.81 18.50 9.30
CA MET A 13 -26.23 18.69 9.61
C MET A 13 -26.89 19.84 8.84
N SER A 14 -26.10 20.66 8.13
CA SER A 14 -26.61 21.79 7.38
C SER A 14 -27.29 21.35 6.07
N PRO A 15 -28.41 21.96 5.67
CA PRO A 15 -29.02 21.70 4.36
C PRO A 15 -28.05 21.99 3.21
N PRO A 16 -28.14 21.27 2.06
CA PRO A 16 -27.21 21.43 0.94
C PRO A 16 -27.13 22.86 0.36
N GLU A 17 -28.21 23.63 0.50
CA GLU A 17 -28.35 24.99 -0.04
C GLU A 17 -28.12 26.08 1.03
N ALA A 18 -27.90 25.70 2.28
CA ALA A 18 -27.70 26.66 3.35
C ALA A 18 -26.33 27.33 3.21
N CYS A 19 -26.28 28.66 3.29
CA CYS A 19 -25.04 29.39 3.45
C CYS A 19 -24.48 29.12 4.85
N VAL A 20 -23.31 28.49 4.92
CA VAL A 20 -22.67 28.15 6.18
C VAL A 20 -21.47 29.06 6.44
N ALA A 21 -21.43 29.69 7.62
CA ALA A 21 -20.27 30.43 8.11
C ALA A 21 -19.16 29.44 8.52
N PHE A 22 -18.41 28.94 7.53
CA PHE A 22 -17.39 27.91 7.74
C PHE A 22 -16.22 28.40 8.61
N ASP A 23 -15.98 29.70 8.65
CA ASP A 23 -14.97 30.38 9.46
C ASP A 23 -15.30 30.34 10.97
N GLU A 24 -16.58 30.23 11.32
CA GLU A 24 -17.03 29.99 12.71
C GLU A 24 -16.96 28.52 13.11
N ILE A 25 -17.10 27.60 12.14
CA ILE A 25 -17.16 26.16 12.38
C ILE A 25 -15.78 25.51 12.37
N ILE A 26 -14.93 25.91 11.42
CA ILE A 26 -13.59 25.37 11.24
C ILE A 26 -12.60 26.35 11.87
N PRO A 27 -11.97 26.00 13.00
CA PRO A 27 -11.03 26.89 13.67
C PRO A 27 -9.92 27.33 12.72
N GLN A 28 -9.62 28.63 12.69
CA GLN A 28 -8.56 29.23 11.86
C GLN A 28 -8.79 29.15 10.35
N ALA A 29 -9.99 28.75 9.89
CA ALA A 29 -10.40 29.00 8.52
C ALA A 29 -10.71 30.48 8.30
N THR A 30 -10.31 31.04 7.16
CA THR A 30 -10.51 32.46 6.86
C THR A 30 -10.97 32.67 5.42
N SER A 31 -11.71 33.76 5.21
CA SER A 31 -12.16 34.21 3.90
C SER A 31 -11.80 35.69 3.70
N ARG A 32 -11.27 36.03 2.53
CA ARG A 32 -10.97 37.42 2.17
C ARG A 32 -11.26 37.64 0.70
N PHE A 33 -12.18 38.54 0.42
CA PHE A 33 -12.46 38.96 -0.94
C PHE A 33 -11.62 40.20 -1.31
N ASP A 34 -10.91 40.12 -2.42
CA ASP A 34 -10.23 41.26 -3.03
C ASP A 34 -11.06 41.80 -4.20
N PHE A 35 -11.68 42.96 -4.00
CA PHE A 35 -12.51 43.62 -5.00
C PHE A 35 -11.73 44.11 -6.22
N ASN A 36 -10.44 44.46 -6.06
CA ASN A 36 -9.65 45.01 -7.15
C ASN A 36 -9.29 43.93 -8.18
N THR A 37 -9.02 42.72 -7.69
CA THR A 37 -8.67 41.55 -8.51
C THR A 37 -9.84 40.60 -8.72
N GLN A 38 -11.01 40.90 -8.15
CA GLN A 38 -12.21 40.05 -8.15
C GLN A 38 -11.91 38.60 -7.69
N THR A 39 -11.00 38.46 -6.72
CA THR A 39 -10.51 37.15 -6.26
C THR A 39 -10.97 36.90 -4.82
N LEU A 40 -11.56 35.72 -4.57
CA LEU A 40 -11.88 35.25 -3.23
C LEU A 40 -10.77 34.33 -2.72
N HIS A 41 -10.05 34.79 -1.70
CA HIS A 41 -9.05 34.00 -0.99
C HIS A 41 -9.73 33.23 0.14
N LEU A 42 -9.62 31.91 0.10
CA LEU A 42 -10.08 31.00 1.14
C LEU A 42 -8.85 30.29 1.70
N SER A 43 -8.71 30.27 3.03
CA SER A 43 -7.67 29.50 3.70
C SER A 43 -8.31 28.56 4.70
N PHE A 44 -7.92 27.28 4.63
CA PHE A 44 -8.39 26.22 5.52
C PHE A 44 -7.15 25.54 6.13
N PRO A 45 -7.16 25.22 7.43
CA PRO A 45 -6.11 24.40 8.02
C PRO A 45 -6.03 23.04 7.30
N GLN A 46 -4.82 22.53 7.08
CA GLN A 46 -4.63 21.26 6.38
C GLN A 46 -5.36 20.10 7.08
N ALA A 47 -5.46 20.10 8.40
CA ALA A 47 -6.19 19.08 9.15
C ALA A 47 -7.70 19.02 8.80
N ALA A 48 -8.29 20.13 8.36
CA ALA A 48 -9.68 20.22 7.92
C ALA A 48 -9.87 19.81 6.44
N MET A 49 -8.78 19.54 5.71
CA MET A 49 -8.78 19.16 4.31
C MET A 49 -8.66 17.63 4.16
N MET A 50 -9.20 17.10 3.07
CA MET A 50 -9.03 15.71 2.67
C MET A 50 -7.56 15.55 2.31
N MET A 51 -6.83 14.80 3.13
CA MET A 51 -5.45 14.50 2.85
C MET A 51 -5.40 13.40 1.80
N THR A 52 -4.99 13.77 0.59
CA THR A 52 -4.55 12.79 -0.40
C THR A 52 -3.07 12.54 -0.15
N ALA A 53 -2.73 11.36 0.34
CA ALA A 53 -1.35 10.94 0.48
C ALA A 53 -0.59 11.11 -0.84
N ARG A 54 0.69 11.51 -0.76
CA ARG A 54 1.54 11.63 -1.96
C ARG A 54 1.58 10.30 -2.70
N GLY A 55 1.40 10.37 -4.02
CA GLY A 55 1.36 9.20 -4.89
C GLY A 55 0.00 8.50 -4.95
N THR A 56 -1.04 9.01 -4.29
CA THR A 56 -2.39 8.44 -4.39
C THR A 56 -2.88 8.45 -5.85
N VAL A 57 -3.25 7.27 -6.35
CA VAL A 57 -3.91 7.10 -7.65
C VAL A 57 -5.38 6.84 -7.40
N ASP A 58 -6.26 7.69 -7.96
CA ASP A 58 -7.71 7.46 -7.93
C ASP A 58 -8.05 6.03 -8.39
N PRO A 59 -8.78 5.24 -7.57
CA PRO A 59 -9.18 3.88 -7.95
C PRO A 59 -9.98 3.79 -9.24
N SER A 60 -10.65 4.88 -9.66
CA SER A 60 -11.34 4.92 -10.96
C SER A 60 -10.39 4.82 -12.16
N ARG A 61 -9.08 5.03 -11.95
CA ARG A 61 -8.03 4.91 -12.96
C ARG A 61 -7.35 3.54 -12.96
N TRP A 62 -7.73 2.64 -12.05
CA TRP A 62 -7.14 1.30 -12.00
C TRP A 62 -7.71 0.45 -13.14
N ASP A 63 -6.82 -0.14 -13.92
CA ASP A 63 -7.19 -1.01 -15.04
C ASP A 63 -7.16 -2.46 -14.59
N GLU A 64 -8.23 -3.21 -14.88
CA GLU A 64 -8.31 -4.64 -14.61
C GLU A 64 -7.53 -5.48 -15.64
N GLY A 65 -7.02 -4.82 -16.68
CA GLY A 65 -6.28 -5.42 -17.77
C GLY A 65 -7.19 -6.03 -18.83
N ILE A 66 -6.57 -6.72 -19.78
CA ILE A 66 -7.26 -7.35 -20.90
C ILE A 66 -7.51 -8.84 -20.64
N PRO A 67 -8.57 -9.42 -21.23
CA PRO A 67 -8.74 -10.86 -21.26
C PRO A 67 -7.55 -11.54 -21.95
N ALA A 68 -6.90 -12.47 -21.26
CA ALA A 68 -5.70 -13.13 -21.76
C ALA A 68 -5.53 -14.54 -21.18
N LEU A 69 -5.04 -15.46 -22.02
CA LEU A 69 -4.52 -16.76 -21.59
C LEU A 69 -3.02 -16.65 -21.34
N LEU A 70 -2.57 -17.23 -20.23
CA LEU A 70 -1.18 -17.22 -19.79
C LEU A 70 -0.69 -18.66 -19.69
N LEU A 71 0.52 -18.92 -20.19
CA LEU A 71 1.21 -20.18 -20.02
C LEU A 71 2.70 -19.90 -19.84
N ASP A 72 3.23 -20.31 -18.70
CA ASP A 72 4.63 -20.29 -18.35
C ASP A 72 5.08 -21.72 -18.06
N TYR A 73 6.26 -22.09 -18.56
CA TYR A 73 6.80 -23.43 -18.38
C TYR A 73 8.27 -23.38 -18.03
N SER A 74 8.69 -24.26 -17.12
CA SER A 74 10.09 -24.49 -16.78
C SER A 74 10.38 -25.98 -16.86
N PHE A 75 11.29 -26.36 -17.75
CA PHE A 75 11.69 -27.74 -17.97
C PHE A 75 13.16 -27.93 -17.62
N SER A 76 13.46 -28.94 -16.81
CA SER A 76 14.82 -29.34 -16.49
C SER A 76 14.96 -30.86 -16.58
N GLY A 77 16.17 -31.32 -16.88
CA GLY A 77 16.46 -32.74 -16.98
C GLY A 77 17.91 -33.05 -16.65
N SER A 78 18.15 -34.25 -16.14
CA SER A 78 19.47 -34.75 -15.78
C SER A 78 19.56 -36.24 -16.11
N ASN A 79 20.63 -36.63 -16.80
CA ASN A 79 20.99 -38.03 -17.00
C ASN A 79 22.28 -38.30 -16.22
N GLY A 80 22.24 -39.25 -15.31
CA GLY A 80 23.37 -39.75 -14.55
C GLY A 80 23.74 -41.14 -15.04
N ARG A 81 25.02 -41.35 -15.33
CA ARG A 81 25.56 -42.70 -15.56
C ARG A 81 26.53 -43.04 -14.45
N ASN A 82 26.27 -44.14 -13.77
CA ASN A 82 27.16 -44.67 -12.75
C ASN A 82 27.80 -45.94 -13.29
N GLU A 83 29.12 -45.88 -13.51
CA GLU A 83 29.89 -47.02 -13.97
C GLU A 83 30.16 -47.95 -12.79
N GLY A 84 29.74 -49.21 -12.92
CA GLY A 84 29.92 -50.19 -11.85
C GLY A 84 31.38 -50.62 -11.73
N THR A 85 31.93 -50.65 -10.51
CA THR A 85 33.24 -51.27 -10.26
C THR A 85 33.06 -52.72 -9.81
N GLY A 86 33.84 -53.64 -10.40
CA GLY A 86 33.80 -55.08 -10.07
C GLY A 86 32.61 -55.82 -10.69
N SER A 87 31.87 -56.59 -9.88
CA SER A 87 30.68 -57.38 -10.31
C SER A 87 29.38 -56.57 -10.41
N SER A 88 29.47 -55.24 -10.27
CA SER A 88 28.33 -54.31 -10.26
C SER A 88 27.96 -53.92 -11.69
N SER A 89 26.68 -53.98 -12.08
CA SER A 89 26.22 -53.52 -13.39
C SER A 89 26.18 -51.98 -13.46
N ASP A 90 26.55 -51.41 -14.60
CA ASP A 90 26.29 -49.99 -14.92
C ASP A 90 24.83 -49.63 -14.63
N SER A 91 24.61 -48.51 -13.94
CA SER A 91 23.27 -47.94 -13.78
C SER A 91 23.17 -46.60 -14.48
N THR A 92 22.05 -46.41 -15.18
CA THR A 92 21.70 -45.13 -15.80
C THR A 92 20.45 -44.63 -15.09
N SER A 93 20.47 -43.38 -14.65
CA SER A 93 19.33 -42.72 -14.04
C SER A 93 18.99 -41.45 -14.80
N ASP A 94 17.73 -41.31 -15.16
CA ASP A 94 17.25 -40.20 -15.95
C ASP A 94 16.10 -39.54 -15.20
N SER A 95 16.23 -38.24 -14.95
CA SER A 95 15.22 -37.43 -14.27
C SER A 95 14.84 -36.24 -15.13
N TYR A 96 13.54 -36.03 -15.32
CA TYR A 96 12.97 -34.88 -16.01
C TYR A 96 11.91 -34.25 -15.12
N TYR A 97 11.91 -32.92 -15.08
CA TYR A 97 11.02 -32.10 -14.29
C TYR A 97 10.42 -31.02 -15.19
N LEU A 98 9.11 -30.86 -15.15
CA LEU A 98 8.37 -29.82 -15.84
C LEU A 98 7.44 -29.13 -14.86
N ASN A 99 7.60 -27.83 -14.70
CA ASN A 99 6.66 -26.98 -13.98
C ASN A 99 5.86 -26.17 -15.00
N LEU A 100 4.54 -26.29 -14.95
CA LEU A 100 3.60 -25.61 -15.81
C LEU A 100 2.71 -24.69 -14.99
N ARG A 101 2.86 -23.39 -15.22
CA ARG A 101 2.04 -22.32 -14.63
C ARG A 101 1.10 -21.80 -15.70
N SER A 102 -0.17 -22.13 -15.58
CA SER A 102 -1.21 -21.67 -16.49
C SER A 102 -2.09 -20.61 -15.82
N GLY A 103 -2.69 -19.75 -16.63
CA GLY A 103 -3.56 -18.71 -16.12
C GLY A 103 -4.55 -18.20 -17.15
N LEU A 104 -5.61 -17.60 -16.64
CA LEU A 104 -6.62 -16.91 -17.42
C LEU A 104 -6.99 -15.62 -16.70
N ASN A 105 -6.96 -14.51 -17.42
CA ASN A 105 -7.46 -13.22 -16.97
C ASN A 105 -8.77 -12.94 -17.72
N VAL A 106 -9.84 -12.60 -17.01
CA VAL A 106 -11.11 -12.14 -17.61
C VAL A 106 -11.71 -11.06 -16.70
N GLY A 107 -11.65 -9.81 -17.15
CA GLY A 107 -12.00 -8.66 -16.31
C GLY A 107 -11.20 -8.69 -15.00
N PRO A 108 -11.82 -8.51 -13.83
CA PRO A 108 -11.12 -8.46 -12.55
C PRO A 108 -10.68 -9.84 -12.02
N TRP A 109 -11.09 -10.92 -12.69
CA TRP A 109 -10.84 -12.28 -12.25
C TRP A 109 -9.54 -12.83 -12.83
N ARG A 110 -8.71 -13.37 -11.95
CA ARG A 110 -7.39 -13.92 -12.27
C ARG A 110 -7.37 -15.37 -11.81
N LEU A 111 -7.54 -16.30 -12.75
CA LEU A 111 -7.39 -17.74 -12.51
C LEU A 111 -5.92 -18.13 -12.68
N ARG A 112 -5.38 -18.90 -11.74
CA ARG A 112 -4.02 -19.44 -11.80
C ARG A 112 -4.04 -20.92 -11.44
N ASN A 113 -3.25 -21.70 -12.17
CA ASN A 113 -3.00 -23.10 -11.86
C ASN A 113 -1.51 -23.40 -11.98
N ASN A 114 -1.00 -24.20 -11.06
CA ASN A 114 0.37 -24.70 -11.06
C ASN A 114 0.36 -26.22 -11.04
N SER A 115 0.97 -26.84 -12.06
CA SER A 115 1.06 -28.29 -12.20
C SER A 115 2.51 -28.70 -12.43
N ILE A 116 2.92 -29.79 -11.80
CA ILE A 116 4.26 -30.36 -11.92
C ILE A 116 4.16 -31.73 -12.56
N TRP A 117 5.03 -31.97 -13.54
CA TRP A 117 5.24 -33.28 -14.11
C TRP A 117 6.67 -33.73 -13.85
N ASN A 118 6.82 -34.92 -13.28
CA ASN A 118 8.09 -35.53 -12.96
C ASN A 118 8.20 -36.87 -13.69
N ARG A 119 9.37 -37.14 -14.25
CA ARG A 119 9.73 -38.44 -14.77
C ARG A 119 11.08 -38.87 -14.21
N THR A 120 11.12 -39.97 -13.47
CA THR A 120 12.38 -40.52 -12.94
C THR A 120 12.44 -42.00 -13.27
N ASP A 121 13.51 -42.44 -13.94
CA ASP A 121 13.79 -43.84 -14.29
C ASP A 121 12.58 -44.56 -14.92
N GLY A 122 11.91 -43.86 -15.83
CA GLY A 122 10.75 -44.39 -16.54
C GLY A 122 9.39 -44.17 -15.88
N LYS A 123 9.34 -43.83 -14.58
CA LYS A 123 8.09 -43.55 -13.85
C LYS A 123 7.66 -42.12 -14.08
N ASN A 124 6.40 -41.93 -14.50
CA ASN A 124 5.81 -40.61 -14.71
C ASN A 124 4.83 -40.29 -13.58
N GLN A 125 4.87 -39.07 -13.08
CA GLN A 125 3.91 -38.52 -12.13
C GLN A 125 3.49 -37.12 -12.55
N TRP A 126 2.21 -36.83 -12.45
CA TRP A 126 1.65 -35.50 -12.68
C TRP A 126 0.89 -35.08 -11.44
N ASP A 127 1.32 -33.99 -10.81
CA ASP A 127 0.72 -33.45 -9.60
C ASP A 127 0.19 -32.04 -9.86
N ASN A 128 -1.06 -31.80 -9.49
CA ASN A 128 -1.59 -30.44 -9.41
C ASN A 128 -1.19 -29.84 -8.06
N VAL A 129 -0.30 -28.84 -8.09
CA VAL A 129 0.19 -28.15 -6.89
C VAL A 129 -0.91 -27.26 -6.31
N GLY A 130 -1.70 -26.62 -7.16
CA GLY A 130 -2.80 -25.79 -6.71
C GLY A 130 -3.49 -25.02 -7.81
N THR A 131 -4.78 -24.74 -7.59
CA THR A 131 -5.59 -23.87 -8.43
C THR A 131 -6.26 -22.81 -7.57
N SER A 132 -6.10 -21.55 -7.97
CA SER A 132 -6.70 -20.41 -7.27
C SER A 132 -7.33 -19.43 -8.23
N LEU A 133 -8.39 -18.77 -7.76
CA LEU A 133 -9.12 -17.73 -8.44
C LEU A 133 -9.13 -16.48 -7.56
N ASN A 134 -8.49 -15.42 -8.04
CA ASN A 134 -8.28 -14.21 -7.26
C ASN A 134 -9.03 -13.03 -7.88
N ARG A 135 -9.48 -12.10 -7.03
CA ARG A 135 -10.09 -10.83 -7.43
C ARG A 135 -9.85 -9.74 -6.39
N ALA A 136 -9.49 -8.54 -6.85
CA ALA A 136 -9.44 -7.35 -6.02
C ALA A 136 -10.86 -6.81 -5.72
N ILE A 137 -11.09 -6.39 -4.49
CA ILE A 137 -12.30 -5.71 -4.00
C ILE A 137 -11.91 -4.30 -3.57
N ILE A 138 -11.85 -3.40 -4.55
CA ILE A 138 -11.37 -2.02 -4.40
C ILE A 138 -12.03 -1.26 -3.23
N PRO A 139 -13.37 -1.29 -3.03
CA PRO A 139 -13.99 -0.55 -1.94
C PRO A 139 -13.57 -1.00 -0.54
N LEU A 140 -13.12 -2.25 -0.41
CA LEU A 140 -12.64 -2.83 0.85
C LEU A 140 -11.12 -2.76 0.99
N LYS A 141 -10.39 -2.34 -0.06
CA LYS A 141 -8.93 -2.44 -0.14
C LYS A 141 -8.44 -3.87 0.20
N SER A 142 -9.10 -4.86 -0.37
CA SER A 142 -8.89 -6.27 -0.04
C SER A 142 -8.86 -7.13 -1.30
N GLN A 143 -8.23 -8.30 -1.22
CA GLN A 143 -8.29 -9.34 -2.24
C GLN A 143 -9.07 -10.54 -1.73
N ILE A 144 -9.98 -11.07 -2.57
CA ILE A 144 -10.59 -12.37 -2.37
C ILE A 144 -9.85 -13.43 -3.18
N THR A 145 -9.55 -14.57 -2.54
CA THR A 145 -8.91 -15.74 -3.13
C THR A 145 -9.80 -16.96 -2.88
N LEU A 146 -10.14 -17.69 -3.94
CA LEU A 146 -10.93 -18.92 -3.90
C LEU A 146 -10.09 -20.09 -4.41
N GLY A 147 -10.17 -21.25 -3.76
CA GLY A 147 -9.39 -22.44 -4.13
C GLY A 147 -8.22 -22.67 -3.18
N ASP A 148 -7.08 -23.13 -3.73
CA ASP A 148 -5.88 -23.43 -2.96
C ASP A 148 -5.15 -22.14 -2.55
N THR A 149 -4.98 -21.93 -1.26
CA THR A 149 -4.34 -20.74 -0.69
C THR A 149 -3.71 -21.05 0.68
N ALA A 150 -3.07 -20.05 1.29
CA ALA A 150 -2.55 -20.15 2.64
C ALA A 150 -2.92 -18.89 3.43
N THR A 151 -3.12 -19.03 4.74
CA THR A 151 -3.41 -17.88 5.60
C THR A 151 -2.17 -17.01 5.80
N PRO A 152 -2.32 -15.70 6.04
CA PRO A 152 -1.22 -14.84 6.48
C PRO A 152 -0.56 -15.41 7.74
N GLY A 153 0.77 -15.30 7.80
CA GLY A 153 1.59 -15.84 8.90
C GLY A 153 1.96 -14.82 9.97
N GLU A 154 1.24 -13.71 10.08
CA GLU A 154 1.61 -12.56 10.93
C GLU A 154 1.41 -12.86 12.42
N ILE A 155 0.22 -13.34 12.80
CA ILE A 155 -0.13 -13.63 14.20
C ILE A 155 -0.01 -15.12 14.54
N PHE A 156 -0.35 -15.98 13.57
CA PHE A 156 -0.36 -17.44 13.72
C PHE A 156 0.45 -18.07 12.60
N ASP A 157 0.86 -19.33 12.80
CA ASP A 157 1.49 -20.10 11.73
C ASP A 157 0.57 -20.17 10.50
N SER A 158 1.16 -19.95 9.33
CA SER A 158 0.44 -20.02 8.06
C SER A 158 -0.06 -21.45 7.81
N VAL A 159 -1.35 -21.58 7.52
CA VAL A 159 -1.97 -22.87 7.21
C VAL A 159 -2.39 -22.89 5.75
N GLN A 160 -1.95 -23.93 5.03
CA GLN A 160 -2.43 -24.22 3.68
C GLN A 160 -3.86 -24.74 3.74
N MET A 161 -4.74 -24.20 2.91
CA MET A 161 -6.14 -24.56 2.87
C MET A 161 -6.71 -24.47 1.45
N ARG A 162 -7.79 -25.22 1.22
CA ARG A 162 -8.65 -25.06 0.04
C ARG A 162 -9.98 -24.48 0.49
N GLY A 163 -10.26 -23.24 0.08
CA GLY A 163 -11.46 -22.54 0.56
C GLY A 163 -11.60 -21.14 -0.02
N ALA A 164 -12.09 -20.22 0.81
CA ALA A 164 -12.20 -18.81 0.48
C ALA A 164 -11.43 -17.99 1.52
N LEU A 165 -10.65 -17.02 1.06
CA LEU A 165 -9.91 -16.08 1.89
C LEU A 165 -10.22 -14.67 1.40
N LEU A 166 -10.61 -13.79 2.31
CA LEU A 166 -10.69 -12.34 2.08
C LEU A 166 -9.68 -11.70 3.02
N ALA A 167 -8.68 -11.03 2.45
CA ALA A 167 -7.62 -10.37 3.20
C ALA A 167 -7.40 -8.95 2.67
N SER A 168 -7.06 -8.03 3.56
CA SER A 168 -6.60 -6.69 3.18
C SER A 168 -5.33 -6.80 2.32
N ASP A 169 -5.16 -5.86 1.39
CA ASP A 169 -4.02 -5.82 0.48
C ASP A 169 -3.33 -4.46 0.57
N ASP A 170 -2.16 -4.44 1.20
CA ASP A 170 -1.37 -3.23 1.40
C ASP A 170 -0.79 -2.68 0.09
N GLU A 171 -0.73 -3.48 -0.98
CA GLU A 171 -0.33 -2.99 -2.31
C GLU A 171 -1.39 -2.04 -2.91
N MET A 172 -2.62 -2.04 -2.36
CA MET A 172 -3.66 -1.07 -2.71
C MET A 172 -3.47 0.29 -2.03
N LEU A 173 -2.55 0.41 -1.05
CA LEU A 173 -2.21 1.67 -0.40
C LEU A 173 -1.12 2.42 -1.19
N PRO A 174 -1.16 3.77 -1.21
CA PRO A 174 -0.05 4.57 -1.72
C PRO A 174 1.24 4.24 -0.98
N ASP A 175 2.39 4.29 -1.66
CA ASP A 175 3.71 3.98 -1.10
C ASP A 175 4.04 4.74 0.19
N SER A 176 3.55 5.96 0.31
CA SER A 176 3.70 6.82 1.49
C SER A 176 2.90 6.37 2.71
N GLN A 177 1.99 5.40 2.54
CA GLN A 177 1.17 4.79 3.60
C GLN A 177 1.45 3.30 3.76
N ARG A 178 2.44 2.75 3.02
CA ARG A 178 2.85 1.36 3.17
C ARG A 178 3.82 1.24 4.34
N GLY A 179 3.50 0.35 5.28
CA GLY A 179 4.26 0.17 6.51
C GLY A 179 4.05 1.28 7.54
N PHE A 180 4.68 1.13 8.71
CA PHE A 180 4.49 2.06 9.82
C PHE A 180 5.42 3.28 9.72
N ALA A 181 4.83 4.47 9.68
CA ALA A 181 5.49 5.74 9.95
C ALA A 181 4.63 6.53 10.95
N PRO A 182 5.25 7.27 11.89
CA PRO A 182 4.51 7.95 12.94
C PRO A 182 3.80 9.17 12.34
N VAL A 183 2.56 9.39 12.77
CA VAL A 183 1.78 10.55 12.36
C VAL A 183 2.28 11.79 13.11
N VAL A 184 2.79 12.78 12.37
CA VAL A 184 3.30 14.03 12.95
C VAL A 184 2.17 15.06 13.02
N ARG A 185 1.88 15.57 14.21
CA ARG A 185 0.85 16.60 14.45
C ARG A 185 1.48 17.88 14.96
N GLY A 186 0.94 19.02 14.55
CA GLY A 186 1.41 20.33 15.00
C GLY A 186 0.41 21.45 14.70
N ILE A 187 0.76 22.66 15.13
CA ILE A 187 0.00 23.88 14.87
C ILE A 187 0.97 24.91 14.29
N ALA A 188 0.70 25.38 13.08
CA ALA A 188 1.39 26.50 12.47
C ALA A 188 0.67 27.80 12.84
N LYS A 189 1.42 28.85 13.22
CA LYS A 189 0.84 30.17 13.53
C LYS A 189 0.57 30.98 12.27
N SER A 190 1.31 30.69 11.19
CA SER A 190 1.25 31.39 9.91
C SER A 190 1.37 30.39 8.75
N ASN A 191 1.56 30.90 7.53
CA ASN A 191 1.98 30.05 6.41
C ASN A 191 3.39 29.54 6.72
N ALA A 192 3.50 28.25 7.06
CA ALA A 192 4.73 27.68 7.54
C ALA A 192 5.28 26.60 6.59
N GLU A 193 6.60 26.52 6.51
CA GLU A 193 7.31 25.39 5.90
C GLU A 193 7.59 24.36 6.99
N VAL A 194 7.03 23.16 6.84
CA VAL A 194 7.29 22.03 7.72
C VAL A 194 8.31 21.12 7.06
N SER A 195 9.47 20.97 7.69
CA SER A 195 10.53 20.03 7.30
C SER A 195 10.68 18.94 8.36
N ILE A 196 10.83 17.70 7.93
CA ILE A 196 11.09 16.56 8.81
C ILE A 196 12.45 15.99 8.43
N GLU A 197 13.32 15.88 9.43
CA GLU A 197 14.68 15.39 9.30
C GLU A 197 14.82 14.06 10.05
N GLN A 198 15.59 13.14 9.46
CA GLN A 198 16.02 11.90 10.10
C GLN A 198 17.52 11.72 9.83
N ASN A 199 18.29 11.42 10.87
CA ASN A 199 19.76 11.29 10.78
C ASN A 199 20.46 12.49 10.12
N GLY A 200 19.91 13.71 10.29
CA GLY A 200 20.45 14.94 9.72
C GLY A 200 20.11 15.22 8.24
N TYR A 201 19.28 14.37 7.61
CA TYR A 201 18.80 14.58 6.24
C TYR A 201 17.31 14.92 6.24
N VAL A 202 16.91 15.92 5.43
CA VAL A 202 15.50 16.26 5.22
C VAL A 202 14.84 15.16 4.39
N ILE A 203 13.94 14.40 5.01
CA ILE A 203 13.20 13.31 4.38
C ILE A 203 11.82 13.76 3.88
N TYR A 204 11.29 14.86 4.42
CA TYR A 204 9.99 15.41 4.03
C TYR A 204 10.00 16.92 4.15
N ARG A 205 9.35 17.60 3.20
CA ARG A 205 9.14 19.05 3.21
C ARG A 205 7.80 19.38 2.59
N THR A 206 7.02 20.24 3.24
CA THR A 206 5.74 20.75 2.72
C THR A 206 5.42 22.13 3.27
N PHE A 207 4.52 22.85 2.61
CA PHE A 207 3.96 24.10 3.12
C PHE A 207 2.56 23.85 3.67
N VAL A 208 2.27 24.39 4.85
CA VAL A 208 0.96 24.30 5.50
C VAL A 208 0.37 25.68 5.70
N GLN A 209 -0.97 25.75 5.63
CA GLN A 209 -1.73 26.95 5.98
C GLN A 209 -1.72 27.17 7.51
N PRO A 210 -2.05 28.38 7.98
CA PRO A 210 -2.12 28.65 9.42
C PRO A 210 -3.14 27.73 10.08
N GLY A 211 -2.73 27.16 11.21
CA GLY A 211 -3.53 26.30 12.05
C GLY A 211 -3.02 24.86 12.16
N ALA A 212 -3.91 23.98 12.62
CA ALA A 212 -3.55 22.59 12.88
C ALA A 212 -3.24 21.84 11.57
N PHE A 213 -2.16 21.05 11.61
CA PHE A 213 -1.75 20.18 10.53
C PHE A 213 -1.43 18.77 11.05
N GLU A 214 -1.54 17.80 10.16
CA GLU A 214 -1.20 16.41 10.39
C GLU A 214 -0.47 15.89 9.15
N ILE A 215 0.64 15.19 9.35
CA ILE A 215 1.43 14.55 8.30
C ILE A 215 1.39 13.06 8.56
N ASN A 216 0.70 12.33 7.70
CA ASN A 216 0.49 10.88 7.76
C ASN A 216 0.93 10.17 6.47
N ASP A 217 1.70 10.85 5.62
CA ASP A 217 2.22 10.38 4.33
C ASP A 217 3.76 10.35 4.33
N LEU A 218 4.35 10.08 5.50
CA LEU A 218 5.78 9.81 5.62
C LEU A 218 6.08 8.39 5.13
N TYR A 219 7.05 8.26 4.23
CA TYR A 219 7.55 6.94 3.85
C TYR A 219 8.06 6.18 5.07
N ALA A 220 7.66 4.92 5.22
CA ALA A 220 8.21 4.04 6.23
C ALA A 220 9.70 3.84 5.98
N THR A 221 10.54 4.26 6.95
CA THR A 221 11.98 4.01 6.91
C THR A 221 12.27 2.75 7.73
N SER A 222 13.00 1.80 7.16
CA SER A 222 13.36 0.52 7.80
C SER A 222 14.29 0.65 9.02
N GLY A 223 14.71 1.86 9.37
CA GLY A 223 15.58 2.13 10.51
C GLY A 223 14.85 2.90 11.61
N SER A 224 15.01 2.46 12.86
CA SER A 224 14.64 3.26 14.02
C SER A 224 15.53 4.51 14.09
N GLY A 225 14.93 5.65 14.39
CA GLY A 225 15.65 6.92 14.44
C GLY A 225 14.69 8.08 14.60
N ASP A 226 14.95 8.90 15.62
CA ASP A 226 14.13 10.05 15.97
C ASP A 226 13.92 11.00 14.79
N LEU A 227 12.67 11.43 14.61
CA LEU A 227 12.31 12.42 13.61
C LEU A 227 12.41 13.81 14.22
N THR A 228 13.23 14.67 13.64
CA THR A 228 13.30 16.08 14.04
C THR A 228 12.36 16.88 13.14
N VAL A 229 11.32 17.44 13.74
CA VAL A 229 10.31 18.24 13.03
C VAL A 229 10.67 19.72 13.22
N ILE A 230 10.80 20.43 12.10
CA ILE A 230 11.13 21.85 12.03
C ILE A 230 9.97 22.57 11.35
N ILE A 231 9.34 23.50 12.07
CA ILE A 231 8.27 24.36 11.55
C ILE A 231 8.84 25.76 11.42
N LYS A 232 9.05 26.22 10.19
CA LYS A 232 9.53 27.58 9.90
C LYS A 232 8.36 28.46 9.50
N GLU A 233 8.05 29.43 10.34
CA GLU A 233 6.95 30.38 10.16
C GLU A 233 7.33 31.48 9.13
N ALA A 234 6.33 32.22 8.64
CA ALA A 234 6.52 33.27 7.66
C ALA A 234 7.39 34.45 8.16
N ASP A 235 7.45 34.66 9.48
CA ASP A 235 8.30 35.67 10.14
C ASP A 235 9.76 35.20 10.32
N GLY A 236 10.07 33.97 9.93
CA GLY A 236 11.38 33.34 10.08
C GLY A 236 11.62 32.68 11.43
N SER A 237 10.65 32.73 12.36
CA SER A 237 10.75 31.96 13.60
C SER A 237 10.67 30.45 13.33
N GLU A 238 11.45 29.68 14.07
CA GLU A 238 11.49 28.22 13.94
C GLU A 238 11.03 27.55 15.23
N GLN A 239 10.13 26.59 15.10
CA GLN A 239 9.77 25.67 16.18
C GLN A 239 10.36 24.30 15.85
N ARG A 240 11.06 23.69 16.82
CA ARG A 240 11.71 22.40 16.65
C ARG A 240 11.28 21.46 17.76
N PHE A 241 10.85 20.25 17.39
CA PHE A 241 10.57 19.19 18.35
C PHE A 241 10.98 17.83 17.79
N ILE A 242 11.23 16.89 18.69
CA ILE A 242 11.63 15.53 18.35
C ILE A 242 10.42 14.62 18.54
N GLN A 243 10.07 13.88 17.50
CA GLN A 243 9.10 12.80 17.52
C GLN A 243 9.87 11.47 17.54
N PRO A 244 9.89 10.75 18.67
CA PRO A 244 10.54 9.45 18.74
C PRO A 244 9.91 8.47 17.75
N PHE A 245 10.76 7.70 17.06
CA PHE A 245 10.33 6.69 16.09
C PHE A 245 11.06 5.37 16.31
N SER A 246 10.26 4.32 16.49
CA SER A 246 10.73 2.94 16.47
C SER A 246 9.77 2.14 15.59
N ALA A 247 10.30 1.50 14.56
CA ALA A 247 9.55 0.53 13.78
C ALA A 247 9.82 -0.87 14.35
N GLY A 248 8.82 -1.45 15.02
CA GLY A 248 8.77 -2.89 15.26
C GLY A 248 8.24 -3.59 14.01
N GLY A 249 8.67 -4.82 13.74
CA GLY A 249 8.26 -5.59 12.55
C GLY A 249 6.79 -6.00 12.50
N ASP A 250 5.94 -5.50 13.39
CA ASP A 250 4.59 -6.02 13.66
C ASP A 250 3.53 -4.91 13.86
N PHE A 251 3.79 -3.71 13.32
CA PHE A 251 2.79 -2.64 13.30
C PHE A 251 2.10 -2.60 11.93
N PRO A 252 0.81 -2.96 11.84
CA PRO A 252 0.05 -2.73 10.61
C PRO A 252 -0.06 -1.23 10.32
N ALA A 253 -0.20 -0.90 9.04
CA ALA A 253 -0.43 0.46 8.55
C ALA A 253 -1.81 1.01 8.97
#